data_AF-A0A2A3EFZ8-F1
#
_entry.id   AF-A0A2A3EFZ8-F1
#
_cell.length_a   1.000
_cell.length_b   1.000
_cell.length_c   1.000
_cell.angle_alpha   90.00
_cell.angle_beta   90.00
_cell.angle_gamma   90.00
#
_symmetry.space_group_name_H-M   'P 1'
#
loop_
_entity.id
_entity.type
_entity.pdbx_description
1 polymer ?
#
loop_
_entity_poly.entity_id
_entity_poly.type
_entity_poly.pdbx_seq_one_letter_code
_entity_poly.pdbx_strand_id
1 'polypeptide(L)'
;MFLLSIFILQHSLMANDFIKHLFCKLQIDYMERSIYNVTSAMALHLLFNKWQIISSIILWKVNIISNNVLWFIFTALHVLVWSIIYSGCLMMDISELAGIKQVYYKFSFRPSPMQMKSKKLLRYYSHMRHPSFIGFLIILWIYPYMTLLLASILTIYMALMWMIDKEDYNYHVNFVNRKQKELF
;
A
#
# COMPACT_ATOMS: atom_id res chain seq x y z
N MET A 1 -3.62 -19.37 -7.79
CA MET A 1 -3.21 -19.37 -6.37
C MET A 1 -1.72 -19.10 -6.23
N PHE A 2 -0.88 -19.88 -6.91
CA PHE A 2 0.59 -19.78 -6.79
C PHE A 2 1.15 -18.37 -7.07
N LEU A 3 0.70 -17.70 -8.14
CA LEU A 3 1.15 -16.33 -8.48
C LEU A 3 0.85 -15.30 -7.38
N LEU A 4 -0.35 -15.35 -6.80
CA LEU A 4 -0.74 -14.49 -5.68
C LEU A 4 0.09 -14.83 -4.43
N SER A 5 0.32 -16.12 -4.19
CA SER A 5 1.14 -16.57 -3.06
C SER A 5 2.57 -16.08 -3.17
N ILE A 6 3.19 -16.10 -4.37
CA ILE A 6 4.54 -15.54 -4.58
C ILE A 6 4.59 -14.07 -4.18
N PHE A 7 3.63 -13.28 -4.66
CA PHE A 7 3.57 -11.85 -4.34
C PHE A 7 3.39 -11.61 -2.84
N ILE A 8 2.40 -12.27 -2.23
CA ILE A 8 2.09 -12.15 -0.80
C ILE A 8 3.29 -12.57 0.05
N LEU A 9 3.92 -13.70 -0.28
CA LEU A 9 5.08 -14.21 0.44
C LEU A 9 6.27 -13.28 0.30
N GLN A 10 6.61 -12.84 -0.91
CA GLN A 10 7.73 -11.92 -1.11
C GLN A 10 7.51 -10.60 -0.35
N HIS A 11 6.32 -10.02 -0.44
CA HIS A 11 5.98 -8.76 0.21
C HIS A 11 6.02 -8.89 1.74
N SER A 12 5.42 -9.95 2.29
CA SER A 12 5.39 -10.20 3.73
C SER A 12 6.75 -10.60 4.31
N LEU A 13 7.55 -11.38 3.59
CA LEU A 13 8.88 -11.77 4.04
C LEU A 13 9.81 -10.57 4.18
N MET A 14 9.79 -9.65 3.21
CA MET A 14 10.64 -8.47 3.32
C MET A 14 10.15 -7.46 4.35
N ALA A 15 8.86 -7.47 4.69
CA ALA A 15 8.33 -6.66 5.78
C ALA A 15 8.72 -7.20 7.17
N ASN A 16 9.21 -8.44 7.24
CA ASN A 16 9.56 -9.12 8.49
C ASN A 16 10.86 -8.57 9.11
N ASP A 17 10.91 -8.54 10.43
CA ASP A 17 12.03 -7.96 11.18
C ASP A 17 13.33 -8.76 11.02
N PHE A 18 13.24 -10.05 10.71
CA PHE A 18 14.41 -10.87 10.38
C PHE A 18 15.18 -10.33 9.18
N ILE A 19 14.48 -9.97 8.10
CA ILE A 19 15.10 -9.43 6.88
C ILE A 19 15.69 -8.05 7.17
N LYS A 20 14.98 -7.21 7.92
CA LYS A 20 15.49 -5.89 8.34
C LYS A 20 16.77 -6.03 9.16
N HIS A 21 16.81 -6.98 10.10
CA HIS A 21 18.01 -7.25 10.89
C HIS A 21 19.18 -7.72 10.01
N LEU A 22 18.91 -8.52 8.97
CA LEU A 22 19.92 -8.94 8.00
C LEU A 22 20.48 -7.73 7.22
N PHE A 23 19.62 -6.82 6.75
CA PHE A 23 20.05 -5.58 6.10
C PHE A 23 20.90 -4.70 7.03
N CYS A 24 20.51 -4.57 8.31
CA CYS A 24 21.31 -3.88 9.33
C CYS A 24 22.68 -4.53 9.53
N LYS A 25 22.74 -5.87 9.64
CA LYS A 25 24.00 -6.61 9.82
C LYS A 25 24.94 -6.46 8.62
N LEU A 26 24.39 -6.37 7.42
CA LEU A 26 25.13 -6.14 6.18
C LEU A 26 25.45 -4.66 5.92
N GLN A 27 25.05 -3.74 6.82
CA GLN A 27 25.26 -2.29 6.69
C GLN A 27 24.64 -1.66 5.43
N ILE A 28 23.56 -2.26 4.90
CA ILE A 28 22.83 -1.81 3.70
C ILE A 28 21.36 -1.48 4.01
N ASP A 29 21.10 -1.07 5.26
CA ASP A 29 19.80 -0.59 5.76
C ASP A 29 19.22 0.55 4.90
N TYR A 30 20.07 1.45 4.41
CA TYR A 30 19.66 2.56 3.55
C TYR A 30 19.09 2.11 2.18
N MET A 31 19.37 0.88 1.73
CA MET A 31 18.84 0.31 0.49
C MET A 31 17.58 -0.54 0.69
N GLU A 32 17.23 -0.90 1.94
CA GLU A 32 16.14 -1.82 2.27
C GLU A 32 14.86 -1.46 1.49
N ARG A 33 14.46 -0.19 1.54
CA ARG A 33 13.22 0.30 0.91
C ARG A 33 13.26 0.22 -0.62
N SER A 34 14.40 0.54 -1.23
CA SER A 34 14.57 0.48 -2.68
C SER A 34 14.52 -0.97 -3.17
N ILE A 35 15.23 -1.87 -2.48
CA ILE A 35 15.25 -3.30 -2.80
C ILE A 35 13.84 -3.87 -2.63
N TYR A 36 13.16 -3.55 -1.53
CA TYR A 36 11.77 -3.93 -1.28
C TYR A 36 10.84 -3.58 -2.44
N ASN A 37 10.93 -2.34 -2.94
CA ASN A 37 10.09 -1.85 -4.02
C ASN A 37 10.41 -2.53 -5.34
N VAL A 38 11.69 -2.69 -5.68
CA VAL A 38 12.11 -3.35 -6.93
C VAL A 38 11.67 -4.81 -6.96
N THR A 39 11.91 -5.57 -5.89
CA THR A 39 11.52 -6.98 -5.85
C THR A 39 10.00 -7.13 -5.82
N SER A 40 9.28 -6.23 -5.13
CA SER A 40 7.81 -6.21 -5.15
C SER A 40 7.27 -5.89 -6.54
N ALA A 41 7.86 -4.94 -7.25
CA ALA A 41 7.52 -4.61 -8.62
C ALA A 41 7.79 -5.78 -9.58
N MET A 42 8.92 -6.48 -9.41
CA MET A 42 9.23 -7.69 -10.18
C MET A 42 8.23 -8.82 -9.93
N ALA A 43 7.86 -9.07 -8.66
CA ALA A 43 6.85 -10.07 -8.31
C ALA A 43 5.48 -9.73 -8.91
N LEU A 44 5.10 -8.45 -8.87
CA LEU A 44 3.86 -7.95 -9.44
C LEU A 44 3.86 -8.03 -10.99
N HIS A 45 5.00 -7.71 -11.62
CA HIS A 45 5.18 -7.85 -13.07
C HIS A 45 5.06 -9.31 -13.53
N LEU A 46 5.66 -10.25 -12.77
CA LEU A 46 5.49 -11.68 -13.01
C LEU A 46 4.02 -12.12 -12.88
N LEU A 47 3.32 -11.59 -11.87
CA LEU A 47 1.90 -11.85 -11.67
C LEU A 47 1.06 -11.37 -12.87
N PHE A 48 1.32 -10.18 -13.40
CA PHE A 48 0.62 -9.66 -14.57
C PHE A 48 0.93 -10.46 -15.84
N ASN A 49 2.20 -10.77 -16.10
CA ASN A 49 2.61 -11.50 -17.30
C ASN A 49 2.09 -12.93 -17.35
N LYS A 50 1.95 -13.58 -16.18
CA LYS A 50 1.44 -14.94 -16.07
C LYS A 50 0.00 -14.97 -15.58
N TRP A 51 -0.71 -13.85 -15.64
CA TRP A 51 -2.08 -13.77 -15.18
C TRP A 51 -2.98 -14.70 -16.00
N GLN A 52 -3.67 -15.60 -15.32
CA GLN A 52 -4.61 -16.53 -15.94
C GLN A 52 -6.01 -16.26 -15.40
N ILE A 53 -6.98 -16.27 -16.31
CA ILE A 53 -8.40 -16.19 -15.93
C ILE A 53 -8.77 -17.55 -15.33
N ILE A 54 -8.97 -17.56 -14.03
CA ILE A 54 -9.43 -18.75 -13.31
C ILE A 54 -10.95 -18.80 -13.47
N SER A 55 -11.50 -19.98 -13.79
CA SER A 55 -12.94 -20.27 -13.74
C SER A 55 -13.43 -20.37 -12.29
N SER A 56 -13.19 -19.33 -11.50
CA SER A 56 -13.67 -19.23 -10.13
C SER A 56 -15.14 -18.81 -10.11
N ILE A 57 -15.77 -18.92 -8.95
CA ILE A 57 -17.15 -18.49 -8.71
C ILE A 57 -17.27 -16.99 -9.04
N ILE A 58 -18.06 -16.71 -10.07
CA ILE A 58 -18.42 -15.35 -10.48
C ILE A 58 -19.46 -14.86 -9.48
N LEU A 59 -19.14 -13.79 -8.73
CA LEU A 59 -20.08 -13.21 -7.77
C LEU A 59 -21.12 -12.35 -8.48
N TRP A 60 -20.68 -11.51 -9.40
CA TRP A 60 -21.54 -10.73 -10.28
C TRP A 60 -20.83 -10.49 -11.60
N LYS A 61 -21.65 -10.35 -12.63
CA LYS A 61 -21.25 -9.93 -13.96
C LYS A 61 -22.24 -8.86 -14.41
N VAL A 62 -21.81 -7.61 -14.35
CA VAL A 62 -22.60 -6.48 -14.86
C VAL A 62 -22.21 -6.26 -16.31
N ASN A 63 -23.17 -6.32 -17.23
CA ASN A 63 -22.91 -6.00 -18.63
C ASN A 63 -22.83 -4.48 -18.82
N ILE A 64 -21.62 -3.96 -18.61
CA ILE A 64 -21.34 -2.52 -18.71
C ILE A 64 -21.24 -2.07 -20.18
N ILE A 65 -20.97 -2.98 -21.12
CA ILE A 65 -20.77 -2.67 -22.55
C ILE A 65 -22.08 -2.18 -23.19
N SER A 66 -23.23 -2.65 -22.69
CA SER A 66 -24.56 -2.28 -23.19
C SER A 66 -25.09 -0.96 -22.60
N ASN A 67 -24.51 -0.43 -21.53
CA ASN A 67 -25.06 0.70 -20.80
C ASN A 67 -23.98 1.75 -20.49
N ASN A 68 -23.94 2.81 -21.31
CA ASN A 68 -22.98 3.91 -21.18
C ASN A 68 -23.03 4.61 -19.82
N VAL A 69 -24.20 4.69 -19.17
CA VAL A 69 -24.34 5.36 -17.87
C VAL A 69 -23.64 4.54 -16.78
N LEU A 70 -23.84 3.23 -16.78
CA LEU A 70 -23.13 2.34 -15.84
C LEU A 70 -21.62 2.38 -16.08
N TRP A 71 -21.18 2.35 -17.33
CA TRP A 71 -19.76 2.46 -17.66
C TRP A 71 -19.12 3.73 -17.10
N PHE A 72 -19.81 4.86 -17.27
CA PHE A 72 -19.35 6.14 -16.77
C PHE A 72 -19.25 6.15 -15.23
N ILE A 73 -20.27 5.64 -14.53
CA ILE A 73 -20.28 5.60 -13.06
C ILE A 73 -19.11 4.76 -12.52
N PHE A 74 -18.91 3.55 -13.03
CA PHE A 74 -17.82 2.67 -12.60
C PHE A 74 -16.44 3.30 -12.89
N THR A 75 -16.28 3.89 -14.07
CA THR A 75 -15.02 4.53 -14.46
C THR A 75 -14.74 5.76 -13.61
N ALA A 76 -15.74 6.63 -13.39
CA ALA A 76 -15.60 7.82 -12.55
C ALA A 76 -15.24 7.46 -11.11
N LEU A 77 -15.89 6.45 -10.53
CA LEU A 77 -15.55 5.95 -9.20
C LEU A 77 -14.11 5.43 -9.13
N HIS A 78 -13.68 4.62 -10.09
CA HIS A 78 -12.29 4.15 -10.14
C HIS A 78 -11.29 5.30 -10.25
N VAL A 79 -11.54 6.27 -11.13
CA VAL A 79 -10.66 7.43 -11.32
C VAL A 79 -10.56 8.25 -10.03
N LEU A 80 -11.68 8.49 -9.36
CA LEU A 80 -11.69 9.20 -8.07
C LEU A 80 -10.88 8.46 -7.01
N VAL A 81 -11.07 7.15 -6.88
CA VAL A 81 -10.36 6.35 -5.86
C VAL A 81 -8.86 6.29 -6.16
N TRP A 82 -8.46 6.08 -7.42
CA TRP A 82 -7.05 6.14 -7.82
C TRP A 82 -6.43 7.51 -7.56
N SER A 83 -7.16 8.59 -7.81
CA SER A 83 -6.73 9.96 -7.50
C SER A 83 -6.46 10.14 -6.01
N ILE A 84 -7.36 9.64 -5.14
CA ILE A 84 -7.16 9.67 -3.68
C ILE A 84 -5.92 8.89 -3.27
N ILE A 85 -5.72 7.67 -3.80
CA ILE A 85 -4.55 6.84 -3.50
C ILE A 85 -3.27 7.56 -3.91
N TYR A 86 -3.23 8.10 -5.13
CA TYR A 86 -2.06 8.79 -5.66
C TYR A 86 -1.74 10.09 -4.89
N SER A 87 -2.78 10.85 -4.53
CA SER A 87 -2.64 12.00 -3.63
C SER A 87 -2.03 11.60 -2.29
N GLY A 88 -2.46 10.48 -1.71
CA GLY A 88 -1.86 9.90 -0.51
C GLY A 88 -0.36 9.57 -0.69
N CYS A 89 0.01 8.99 -1.83
CA CYS A 89 1.42 8.72 -2.16
C CYS A 89 2.25 10.00 -2.27
N LEU A 90 1.71 11.06 -2.88
CA LEU A 90 2.35 12.37 -2.95
C LEU A 90 2.55 12.98 -1.56
N MET A 91 1.52 12.94 -0.71
CA MET A 91 1.59 13.45 0.67
C MET A 91 2.62 12.71 1.53
N MET A 92 2.88 11.42 1.25
CA MET A 92 3.86 10.61 1.96
C MET A 92 5.30 10.77 1.44
N ASP A 93 5.55 11.68 0.50
CA ASP A 93 6.82 11.85 -0.22
C ASP A 93 7.20 10.60 -1.04
N ILE A 94 6.97 10.66 -2.35
CA ILE A 94 7.26 9.57 -3.30
C ILE A 94 8.73 9.16 -3.22
N SER A 95 9.65 10.10 -2.99
CA SER A 95 11.09 9.80 -2.94
C SER A 95 11.44 8.95 -1.72
N GLU A 96 10.76 9.20 -0.60
CA GLU A 96 10.89 8.40 0.62
C GLU A 96 10.18 7.05 0.47
N LEU A 97 9.01 7.04 -0.17
CA LEU A 97 8.27 5.80 -0.45
C LEU A 97 9.08 4.86 -1.34
N ALA A 98 9.74 5.42 -2.37
CA ALA A 98 10.58 4.72 -3.34
C ALA A 98 11.89 4.18 -2.76
N GLY A 99 12.42 4.79 -1.70
CA GLY A 99 13.73 4.45 -1.12
C GLY A 99 14.89 5.34 -1.60
N ILE A 100 14.64 6.22 -2.58
CA ILE A 100 15.67 7.09 -3.19
C ILE A 100 16.19 8.10 -2.16
N LYS A 101 15.30 8.64 -1.32
CA LYS A 101 15.66 9.62 -0.29
C LYS A 101 16.59 9.03 0.76
N GLN A 102 16.38 7.79 1.16
CA GLN A 102 17.19 7.06 2.14
C GLN A 102 18.62 6.88 1.61
N VAL A 103 18.75 6.47 0.35
CA VAL A 103 20.06 6.35 -0.33
C VAL A 103 20.74 7.72 -0.44
N TYR A 104 20.04 8.75 -0.90
CA TYR A 104 20.58 10.10 -1.03
C TYR A 104 21.10 10.66 0.31
N TYR A 105 20.34 10.48 1.39
CA TYR A 105 20.73 10.95 2.72
C TYR A 105 21.96 10.22 3.26
N LYS A 106 22.11 8.93 2.96
CA LYS A 106 23.31 8.16 3.31
C LYS A 106 24.57 8.74 2.66
N PHE A 107 24.53 9.03 1.36
CA PHE A 107 25.66 9.62 0.64
C PHE A 107 25.91 11.09 0.98
N SER A 108 24.87 11.80 1.44
CA SER A 108 24.98 13.18 1.90
C SER A 108 25.39 13.32 3.38
N PHE A 109 25.76 12.23 4.05
CA PHE A 109 26.08 12.18 5.49
C PHE A 109 25.00 12.76 6.40
N ARG A 110 23.73 12.60 6.02
CA ARG A 110 22.56 13.06 6.79
C ARG A 110 21.97 11.88 7.60
N PRO A 111 21.32 12.15 8.75
CA PRO A 111 20.61 11.12 9.50
C PRO A 111 19.48 10.54 8.65
N SER A 112 19.11 9.27 8.85
CA SER A 112 18.09 8.64 8.01
C SER A 112 16.74 9.38 8.08
N PRO A 113 15.97 9.48 6.98
CA PRO A 113 14.68 10.17 6.98
C PRO A 113 13.71 9.65 8.06
N MET A 114 13.76 8.36 8.36
CA MET A 114 12.92 7.74 9.40
C MET A 114 13.34 8.14 10.82
N GLN A 115 14.64 8.30 11.10
CA GLN A 115 15.12 8.77 12.42
C GLN A 115 14.72 10.21 12.72
N MET A 116 14.47 11.02 11.68
CA MET A 116 14.02 12.40 11.83
C MET A 116 12.52 12.51 12.16
N LYS A 117 11.75 11.42 12.02
CA LYS A 117 10.30 11.41 12.28
C LYS A 117 9.99 11.22 13.76
N SER A 118 8.89 11.82 14.22
CA SER A 118 8.46 11.68 15.61
C SER A 118 8.11 10.23 15.96
N LYS A 119 8.40 9.80 17.21
CA LYS A 119 8.10 8.44 17.68
C LYS A 119 6.62 8.07 17.52
N LYS A 120 5.70 9.02 17.73
CA LYS A 120 4.25 8.81 17.56
C LYS A 120 3.87 8.54 16.10
N LEU A 121 4.51 9.24 15.16
CA LEU A 121 4.30 9.01 13.72
C LEU A 121 4.83 7.65 13.28
N LEU A 122 6.01 7.24 13.79
CA LEU A 122 6.59 5.94 13.49
C LEU A 122 5.72 4.78 14.01
N ARG A 123 5.18 4.92 15.24
CA ARG A 123 4.22 3.95 15.79
C ARG A 123 2.98 3.85 14.91
N TYR A 124 2.40 4.99 14.55
CA TYR A 124 1.23 5.05 13.68
C TYR A 124 1.48 4.33 12.33
N TYR A 125 2.61 4.58 11.68
CA TYR A 125 2.97 3.88 10.44
C TYR A 125 3.20 2.37 10.62
N SER A 126 3.64 1.94 11.80
CA SER A 126 3.84 0.51 12.08
C SER A 126 2.53 -0.27 12.22
N HIS A 127 1.49 0.39 12.75
CA HIS A 127 0.15 -0.18 12.93
C HIS A 127 -0.75 -0.01 11.69
N MET A 128 -0.54 1.04 10.90
CA MET A 128 -1.22 1.27 9.63
C MET A 128 -0.28 0.96 8.45
N ARG A 129 0.00 -0.33 8.22
CA ARG A 129 0.90 -0.77 7.14
C ARG A 129 0.35 -0.49 5.73
N HIS A 130 -0.97 -0.44 5.59
CA HIS A 130 -1.65 -0.16 4.31
C HIS A 130 -2.59 1.05 4.42
N PRO A 131 -2.05 2.29 4.38
CA PRO A 131 -2.86 3.50 4.53
C PRO A 131 -3.94 3.65 3.44
N SER A 132 -3.68 3.09 2.26
CA SER A 132 -4.60 3.12 1.12
C SER A 132 -5.55 1.91 1.06
N PHE A 133 -5.64 1.07 2.11
CA PHE A 133 -6.42 -0.17 2.06
C PHE A 133 -7.91 0.06 1.74
N ILE A 134 -8.53 1.10 2.29
CA ILE A 134 -9.92 1.44 1.95
C ILE A 134 -10.07 1.74 0.45
N GLY A 135 -9.13 2.47 -0.14
CA GLY A 135 -9.13 2.73 -1.59
C GLY A 135 -8.97 1.45 -2.41
N PHE A 136 -8.03 0.58 -2.02
CA PHE A 136 -7.86 -0.71 -2.69
C PHE A 136 -9.06 -1.64 -2.54
N LEU A 137 -9.75 -1.63 -1.39
CA LEU A 137 -11.02 -2.36 -1.24
C LEU A 137 -12.06 -1.86 -2.23
N ILE A 138 -12.24 -0.54 -2.34
CA ILE A 138 -13.21 0.02 -3.27
C ILE A 138 -12.87 -0.39 -4.71
N ILE A 139 -11.60 -0.32 -5.12
CA ILE A 139 -11.18 -0.75 -6.46
C ILE A 139 -11.38 -2.26 -6.67
N LEU A 140 -11.07 -3.08 -5.66
CA LEU A 140 -11.19 -4.54 -5.75
C LEU A 140 -12.63 -5.04 -5.67
N TRP A 141 -13.56 -4.27 -5.12
CA TRP A 141 -14.96 -4.69 -4.99
C TRP A 141 -15.89 -3.97 -5.98
N ILE A 142 -15.54 -2.77 -6.46
CA ILE A 142 -16.33 -2.04 -7.44
C ILE A 142 -15.74 -2.29 -8.83
N TYR A 143 -15.91 -3.50 -9.36
CA TYR A 143 -15.52 -3.83 -10.75
C TYR A 143 -16.62 -4.65 -11.45
N PRO A 144 -16.86 -4.45 -12.76
CA PRO A 144 -17.91 -5.13 -13.53
C PRO A 144 -17.96 -6.65 -13.40
N TYR A 145 -16.78 -7.27 -13.32
CA TYR A 145 -16.60 -8.71 -13.39
C TYR A 145 -15.76 -9.19 -12.22
N MET A 146 -16.40 -9.72 -11.19
CA MET A 146 -15.69 -10.10 -9.96
C MET A 146 -15.73 -11.58 -9.68
N THR A 147 -14.53 -12.12 -9.45
CA THR A 147 -14.30 -13.48 -8.98
C THR A 147 -14.01 -13.43 -7.48
N LEU A 148 -14.72 -14.22 -6.68
CA LEU A 148 -14.64 -14.24 -5.20
C LEU A 148 -13.21 -14.32 -4.68
N LEU A 149 -12.38 -15.12 -5.34
CA LEU A 149 -11.12 -15.56 -4.80
C LEU A 149 -10.07 -14.45 -4.72
N LEU A 150 -9.96 -13.60 -5.75
CA LEU A 150 -8.95 -12.55 -5.77
C LEU A 150 -9.26 -11.46 -4.74
N ALA A 151 -10.49 -10.96 -4.77
CA ALA A 151 -10.94 -9.90 -3.89
C ALA A 151 -10.89 -10.34 -2.43
N SER A 152 -11.33 -11.57 -2.11
CA SER A 152 -11.31 -12.07 -0.73
C SER A 152 -9.89 -12.25 -0.19
N ILE A 153 -8.98 -12.88 -0.95
CA ILE A 153 -7.59 -13.09 -0.52
C ILE A 153 -6.89 -11.75 -0.24
N LEU A 154 -6.99 -10.79 -1.17
CA LEU A 154 -6.34 -9.48 -0.99
C LEU A 154 -6.99 -8.66 0.12
N THR A 155 -8.32 -8.76 0.29
CA THR A 155 -9.05 -8.11 1.38
C THR A 155 -8.58 -8.64 2.74
N ILE A 156 -8.56 -9.97 2.92
CA ILE A 156 -8.12 -10.61 4.16
C ILE A 156 -6.66 -10.27 4.44
N TYR A 157 -5.81 -10.36 3.42
CA TYR A 157 -4.39 -10.04 3.53
C TYR A 157 -4.13 -8.63 4.08
N MET A 158 -4.77 -7.63 3.48
CA MET A 158 -4.59 -6.24 3.91
C MET A 158 -5.27 -5.94 5.25
N ALA A 159 -6.44 -6.56 5.52
CA ALA A 159 -7.15 -6.40 6.79
C ALA A 159 -6.34 -6.90 7.99
N LEU A 160 -5.65 -8.05 7.85
CA LEU A 160 -4.78 -8.61 8.89
C LEU A 160 -3.63 -7.67 9.29
N MET A 161 -3.24 -6.76 8.40
CA MET A 161 -2.12 -5.83 8.59
C MET A 161 -2.58 -4.43 9.02
N TRP A 162 -3.88 -4.23 9.22
CA TRP A 162 -4.47 -3.00 9.74
C TRP A 162 -4.75 -3.16 11.23
N MET A 163 -3.83 -2.70 12.09
CA MET A 163 -3.86 -2.93 13.55
C MET A 163 -3.91 -1.62 14.35
N ILE A 164 -4.71 -0.65 13.89
CA ILE A 164 -4.81 0.67 14.54
C ILE A 164 -5.44 0.55 15.93
N ASP A 165 -4.81 1.20 16.92
CA ASP A 165 -5.29 1.24 18.29
C ASP A 165 -5.87 2.62 18.68
N LYS A 166 -6.32 2.75 19.94
CA LYS A 166 -6.88 4.00 20.48
C LYS A 166 -5.84 5.13 20.57
N GLU A 167 -4.57 4.80 20.78
CA GLU A 167 -3.50 5.80 20.87
C GLU A 167 -3.19 6.42 19.51
N ASP A 168 -3.22 5.62 18.45
CA ASP A 168 -3.08 6.04 17.07
C ASP A 168 -4.23 6.97 16.64
N TYR A 169 -5.46 6.62 17.03
CA TYR A 169 -6.63 7.49 16.81
C TYR A 169 -6.45 8.85 17.51
N ASN A 170 -6.07 8.84 18.79
CA ASN A 170 -5.83 10.06 19.55
C ASN A 170 -4.68 10.89 18.98
N TYR A 171 -3.65 10.25 18.41
CA TYR A 171 -2.58 10.95 17.72
C TYR A 171 -3.11 11.74 16.51
N HIS A 172 -3.97 11.14 15.69
CA HIS A 172 -4.61 11.80 14.56
C HIS A 172 -5.49 12.98 14.96
N VAL A 173 -6.36 12.79 15.94
CA VAL A 173 -7.23 13.85 16.45
C VAL A 173 -6.40 15.04 16.93
N ASN A 174 -5.34 14.79 17.71
CA ASN A 174 -4.45 15.84 18.18
C ASN A 174 -3.70 16.54 17.05
N PHE A 175 -3.30 15.80 16.00
CA PHE A 175 -2.63 16.37 14.84
C PHE A 175 -3.55 17.29 14.04
N VAL A 176 -4.79 16.88 13.78
CA VAL A 176 -5.80 17.72 13.10
C VAL A 176 -6.11 18.96 13.93
N ASN A 177 -6.33 18.81 15.24
CA ASN A 177 -6.59 19.94 16.13
C ASN A 177 -5.44 20.95 16.15
N ARG A 178 -4.18 20.49 16.11
CA ARG A 178 -3.01 21.38 16.03
C ARG A 178 -3.00 22.16 14.72
N LYS A 179 -3.17 21.47 13.59
CA LYS A 179 -3.23 22.13 12.28
C LYS A 179 -4.37 23.14 12.18
N GLN A 180 -5.52 22.83 12.75
CA GLN A 180 -6.65 23.77 12.77
C GLN A 180 -6.31 25.03 13.56
N LYS A 181 -5.64 24.92 14.71
CA LYS A 181 -5.16 26.09 15.50
C LYS A 181 -4.03 26.88 14.83
N GLU A 182 -3.31 26.29 13.88
CA GLU A 182 -2.26 26.98 13.12
C GLU A 182 -2.86 27.74 11.91
N LEU A 183 -4.04 27.32 11.45
CA LEU A 183 -4.74 27.92 10.31
C LEU A 183 -5.75 29.02 10.70
N PHE A 184 -6.20 29.03 11.96
CA PHE A 184 -7.13 30.01 12.54
C PHE A 184 -6.51 30.66 13.76
#